data_AF-A0A5T2CD76-F1
#
_entry.id   AF-A0A5T2CD76-F1
#
_cell.length_a   1.000
_cell.length_b   1.000
_cell.length_c   1.000
_cell.angle_alpha   90.00
_cell.angle_beta   90.00
_cell.angle_gamma   90.00
#
_symmetry.space_group_name_H-M   'P 1'
#
loop_
_entity.id
_entity.type
_entity.pdbx_description
1 polymer ?
#
loop_
_entity_poly.entity_id
_entity_poly.type
_entity_poly.pdbx_seq_one_letter_code
_entity_poly.pdbx_strand_id
1 'polypeptide(L)'
;RIYFLELMSHYYERFHEDILGLNKKLAENFKNSIVSHGNDPLDALQGIEQFVYNLPQMITHPSYKELLSKRKNLSDTAIIVSTGPSLTKQLPLLKKYANKATIFCADSSYPILAKHGIKPDYVCMLERTEITAEFFNHDFGEFDNGICFIIKSIVHPNAINYLTKKTDNFTIVSTYASFIQYLKLDYFGYFNMGFSVAHMACYLSLHLNHKNIIFIGQDLAYAENGNSHPDDYQNSANYESQMYEHILTEAYGGKEKIKTHHVWLMFKRNLEQDVQKIQKYLDTKVYNCTEGGARIEGTIEKPFLWACENLLDKDL
;
A
#
# COMPACT_ATOMS: atom_id res chain seq x y z
N ARG A 1 28.59 -2.63 15.90
CA ARG A 1 28.72 -4.04 15.44
C ARG A 1 27.52 -4.80 15.97
N ILE A 2 26.69 -5.42 15.11
CA ILE A 2 25.43 -6.07 15.54
C ILE A 2 25.70 -7.44 16.15
N TYR A 3 26.66 -8.19 15.61
CA TYR A 3 27.13 -9.47 16.13
C TYR A 3 28.51 -9.83 15.54
N PHE A 4 29.07 -10.97 15.96
CA PHE A 4 30.25 -11.58 15.37
C PHE A 4 29.98 -13.06 15.09
N LEU A 5 30.29 -13.52 13.88
CA LEU A 5 30.20 -14.94 13.51
C LEU A 5 31.58 -15.59 13.68
N GLU A 6 31.75 -16.35 14.76
CA GLU A 6 32.97 -17.11 15.03
C GLU A 6 32.83 -18.55 14.54
N LEU A 7 33.84 -19.05 13.82
CA LEU A 7 33.87 -20.44 13.37
C LEU A 7 34.44 -21.33 14.48
N MET A 8 33.79 -22.47 14.73
CA MET A 8 34.23 -23.39 15.79
C MET A 8 35.59 -24.06 15.51
N SER A 9 36.06 -24.04 14.27
CA SER A 9 37.34 -24.62 13.85
C SER A 9 37.73 -24.11 12.46
N HIS A 10 39.04 -24.05 12.19
CA HIS A 10 39.61 -23.77 10.86
C HIS A 10 39.09 -24.72 9.77
N TYR A 11 38.67 -25.95 10.12
CA TYR A 11 38.07 -26.89 9.16
C TYR A 11 36.92 -26.27 8.35
N TYR A 12 36.12 -25.41 8.97
CA TYR A 12 34.94 -24.82 8.32
C TYR A 12 35.29 -23.67 7.37
N GLU A 13 36.48 -23.08 7.45
CA GLU A 13 36.91 -21.99 6.54
C GLU A 13 36.85 -22.40 5.06
N ARG A 14 36.98 -23.71 4.77
CA ARG A 14 36.85 -24.25 3.42
C ARG A 14 35.46 -24.06 2.79
N PHE A 15 34.44 -23.77 3.59
CA PHE A 15 33.06 -23.47 3.14
C PHE A 15 32.81 -21.95 3.10
N HIS A 16 33.82 -21.19 2.68
CA HIS A 16 33.83 -19.73 2.76
C HIS A 16 32.58 -19.06 2.19
N GLU A 17 32.14 -19.47 0.98
CA GLU A 17 30.98 -18.89 0.30
C GLU A 17 29.67 -19.14 1.07
N ASP A 18 29.48 -20.34 1.62
CA ASP A 18 28.30 -20.67 2.42
C ASP A 18 28.27 -19.85 3.72
N ILE A 19 29.44 -19.68 4.35
CA ILE A 19 29.61 -18.87 5.57
C ILE A 19 29.31 -17.39 5.28
N LEU A 20 29.81 -16.85 4.16
CA LEU A 20 29.50 -15.49 3.73
C LEU A 20 28.00 -15.31 3.48
N GLY A 21 27.37 -16.28 2.80
CA GLY A 21 25.93 -16.30 2.56
C GLY A 21 25.11 -16.33 3.85
N LEU A 22 25.50 -17.17 4.82
CA LEU A 22 24.87 -17.25 6.13
C LEU A 22 25.05 -15.94 6.92
N ASN A 23 26.27 -15.40 6.98
CA ASN A 23 26.59 -14.16 7.67
C ASN A 23 25.77 -12.97 7.12
N LYS A 24 25.61 -12.90 5.78
CA LYS A 24 24.75 -11.90 5.16
C LYS A 24 23.29 -12.04 5.59
N LYS A 25 22.74 -13.26 5.55
CA LYS A 25 21.36 -13.55 5.98
C LYS A 25 21.12 -13.22 7.47
N LEU A 26 22.05 -13.59 8.34
CA LEU A 26 21.98 -13.28 9.77
C LEU A 26 22.03 -11.77 10.03
N ALA A 27 22.95 -11.04 9.37
CA ALA A 27 23.05 -9.59 9.49
C ALA A 27 21.78 -8.88 9.04
N GLU A 28 21.22 -9.29 7.90
CA GLU A 28 19.93 -8.79 7.40
C GLU A 28 18.79 -9.08 8.37
N ASN A 29 18.68 -10.31 8.89
CA ASN A 29 17.64 -10.69 9.83
C ASN A 29 17.72 -9.91 11.15
N PHE A 30 18.91 -9.72 11.72
CA PHE A 30 19.08 -8.91 12.93
C PHE A 30 18.73 -7.45 12.68
N LYS A 31 19.19 -6.87 11.57
CA LYS A 31 18.84 -5.49 11.19
C LYS A 31 17.32 -5.34 11.09
N ASN A 32 16.65 -6.24 10.38
CA ASN A 32 15.19 -6.21 10.21
C ASN A 32 14.47 -6.35 11.56
N SER A 33 14.93 -7.25 12.44
CA SER A 33 14.34 -7.46 13.77
C SER A 33 14.51 -6.26 14.72
N ILE A 34 15.60 -5.51 14.60
CA ILE A 34 15.80 -4.28 15.39
C ILE A 34 14.90 -3.19 14.86
N VAL A 35 14.95 -2.93 13.54
CA VAL A 35 14.18 -1.86 12.88
C VAL A 35 12.66 -2.08 13.02
N SER A 36 12.19 -3.32 13.12
CA SER A 36 10.76 -3.62 13.32
C SER A 36 10.18 -3.07 14.63
N HIS A 37 11.01 -2.69 15.61
CA HIS A 37 10.58 -2.08 16.87
C HIS A 37 10.57 -0.55 16.84
N GLY A 38 10.89 0.05 15.69
CA GLY A 38 11.09 1.48 15.55
C GLY A 38 12.57 1.86 15.61
N ASN A 39 12.92 2.93 14.90
CA ASN A 39 14.30 3.37 14.72
C ASN A 39 14.48 4.88 14.97
N ASP A 40 13.40 5.63 15.21
CA ASP A 40 13.45 7.08 15.38
C ASP A 40 12.42 7.57 16.43
N PRO A 41 12.87 8.10 17.58
CA PRO A 41 11.96 8.68 18.57
C PRO A 41 11.26 9.95 18.08
N LEU A 42 11.85 10.70 17.12
CA LEU A 42 11.20 11.89 16.55
C LEU A 42 10.01 11.49 15.68
N ASP A 43 10.11 10.40 14.90
CA ASP A 43 8.97 9.83 14.15
C ASP A 43 7.82 9.44 15.10
N ALA A 44 8.16 8.83 16.24
CA ALA A 44 7.17 8.45 17.24
C ALA A 44 6.47 9.68 17.86
N LEU A 45 7.23 10.71 18.24
CA LEU A 45 6.69 11.96 18.79
C LEU A 45 5.81 12.69 17.78
N GLN A 46 6.26 12.79 16.53
CA GLN A 46 5.47 13.36 15.44
C GLN A 46 4.14 12.60 15.26
N GLY A 47 4.17 11.26 15.29
CA GLY A 47 2.95 10.46 15.19
C GLY A 47 1.97 10.72 16.34
N ILE A 48 2.46 10.92 17.56
CA ILE A 48 1.62 11.27 18.73
C ILE A 48 1.01 12.67 18.56
N GLU A 49 1.84 13.66 18.18
CA GLU A 49 1.39 15.03 17.96
C GLU A 49 0.30 15.11 16.89
N GLN A 50 0.56 14.54 15.72
CA GLN A 50 -0.38 14.54 14.60
C GLN A 50 -1.67 13.77 14.93
N PHE A 51 -1.57 12.67 15.68
CA PHE A 51 -2.76 11.98 16.21
C PHE A 51 -3.61 12.90 17.07
N VAL A 52 -3.01 13.67 18.00
CA VAL A 52 -3.75 14.58 18.87
C VAL A 52 -4.46 15.67 18.06
N TYR A 53 -3.84 16.18 17.00
CA TYR A 53 -4.48 17.14 16.10
C TYR A 53 -5.65 16.55 15.31
N ASN A 54 -5.54 15.30 14.88
CA ASN A 54 -6.57 14.62 14.10
C ASN A 54 -7.70 14.04 14.96
N LEU A 55 -7.48 13.86 16.27
CA LEU A 55 -8.41 13.23 17.19
C LEU A 55 -9.82 13.85 17.18
N PRO A 56 -10.02 15.19 17.19
CA PRO A 56 -11.36 15.77 17.14
C PRO A 56 -12.14 15.33 15.91
N GLN A 57 -11.50 15.29 14.74
CA GLN A 57 -12.13 14.84 13.50
C GLN A 57 -12.41 13.34 13.55
N MET A 58 -11.51 12.53 14.13
CA MET A 58 -11.73 11.09 14.26
C MET A 58 -12.99 10.77 15.08
N ILE A 59 -13.23 11.49 16.18
CA ILE A 59 -14.35 11.20 17.08
C ILE A 59 -15.70 11.77 16.62
N THR A 60 -15.69 12.69 15.66
CA THR A 60 -16.92 13.25 15.05
C THR A 60 -17.32 12.58 13.74
N HIS A 61 -16.49 11.67 13.22
CA HIS A 61 -16.70 10.98 11.95
C HIS A 61 -17.04 9.49 12.14
N PRO A 62 -17.59 8.81 11.12
CA PRO A 62 -17.96 7.40 11.21
C PRO A 62 -16.78 6.52 11.64
N SER A 63 -17.04 5.60 12.56
CA SER A 63 -16.02 4.67 13.06
C SER A 63 -15.62 3.62 12.02
N TYR A 64 -14.46 2.98 12.23
CA TYR A 64 -14.06 1.85 11.39
C TYR A 64 -15.08 0.70 11.42
N LYS A 65 -15.68 0.45 12.58
CA LYS A 65 -16.72 -0.58 12.74
C LYS A 65 -17.98 -0.25 11.93
N GLU A 66 -18.41 1.01 11.94
CA GLU A 66 -19.54 1.48 11.13
C GLU A 66 -19.24 1.43 9.63
N LEU A 67 -18.01 1.77 9.22
CA LEU A 67 -17.58 1.64 7.83
C LEU A 67 -17.74 0.18 7.38
N LEU A 68 -17.17 -0.76 8.14
CA LEU A 68 -17.26 -2.19 7.81
C LEU A 68 -18.71 -2.68 7.79
N SER A 69 -19.55 -2.30 8.77
CA SER A 69 -20.93 -2.77 8.81
C SER A 69 -21.76 -2.28 7.62
N LYS A 70 -21.51 -1.05 7.13
CA LYS A 70 -22.21 -0.47 5.97
C LYS A 70 -21.71 -0.98 4.62
N ARG A 71 -20.43 -1.35 4.53
CA ARG A 71 -19.76 -1.57 3.24
C ARG A 71 -19.38 -3.02 2.95
N LYS A 72 -19.50 -3.92 3.93
CA LYS A 72 -19.16 -5.33 3.76
C LYS A 72 -20.12 -6.02 2.78
N ASN A 73 -19.60 -6.90 1.92
CA ASN A 73 -20.34 -7.65 0.92
C ASN A 73 -21.05 -6.81 -0.17
N LEU A 74 -20.61 -5.56 -0.42
CA LEU A 74 -21.17 -4.75 -1.49
C LEU A 74 -20.64 -5.13 -2.88
N SER A 75 -19.44 -5.70 -2.95
CA SER A 75 -18.81 -6.14 -4.20
C SER A 75 -18.01 -7.41 -3.98
N ASP A 76 -17.99 -8.28 -4.97
CA ASP A 76 -17.15 -9.48 -4.98
C ASP A 76 -15.70 -9.17 -5.39
N THR A 77 -15.45 -8.07 -6.10
CA THR A 77 -14.14 -7.76 -6.68
C THR A 77 -13.66 -6.36 -6.28
N ALA A 78 -12.43 -6.30 -5.78
CA ALA A 78 -11.71 -5.06 -5.49
C ALA A 78 -10.55 -4.87 -6.48
N ILE A 79 -10.41 -3.66 -7.01
CA ILE A 79 -9.22 -3.24 -7.77
C ILE A 79 -8.46 -2.25 -6.89
N ILE A 80 -7.20 -2.58 -6.60
CA ILE A 80 -6.28 -1.74 -5.84
C ILE A 80 -5.36 -1.06 -6.84
N VAL A 81 -5.46 0.26 -6.87
CA VAL A 81 -4.74 1.16 -7.77
C VAL A 81 -3.61 1.82 -7.01
N SER A 82 -2.39 1.46 -7.38
CA SER A 82 -1.15 2.01 -6.82
C SER A 82 -0.41 2.86 -7.86
N THR A 83 0.58 3.62 -7.40
CA THR A 83 1.19 4.71 -8.18
C THR A 83 2.52 4.30 -8.83
N GLY A 84 2.64 3.04 -9.26
CA GLY A 84 3.79 2.55 -10.01
C GLY A 84 3.72 2.96 -11.49
N PRO A 85 4.85 3.05 -12.20
CA PRO A 85 4.94 3.50 -13.60
C PRO A 85 3.96 2.83 -14.58
N SER A 86 3.61 1.56 -14.35
CA SER A 86 2.70 0.77 -15.18
C SER A 86 1.25 1.22 -15.07
N LEU A 87 0.88 2.06 -14.10
CA LEU A 87 -0.50 2.53 -13.91
C LEU A 87 -1.06 3.17 -15.19
N THR A 88 -0.29 4.04 -15.85
CA THR A 88 -0.74 4.82 -17.01
C THR A 88 -1.38 3.95 -18.10
N LYS A 89 -0.81 2.77 -18.35
CA LYS A 89 -1.32 1.87 -19.41
C LYS A 89 -2.64 1.20 -19.04
N GLN A 90 -2.95 1.11 -17.75
CA GLN A 90 -4.18 0.48 -17.25
C GLN A 90 -5.35 1.45 -17.16
N LEU A 91 -5.10 2.78 -17.18
CA LEU A 91 -6.15 3.80 -17.03
C LEU A 91 -7.29 3.70 -18.05
N PRO A 92 -7.06 3.50 -19.37
CA PRO A 92 -8.16 3.39 -20.33
C PRO A 92 -9.07 2.20 -20.04
N LEU A 93 -8.49 1.07 -19.63
CA LEU A 93 -9.23 -0.13 -19.30
C LEU A 93 -9.96 0.02 -17.95
N LEU A 94 -9.30 0.57 -16.94
CA LEU A 94 -9.89 0.86 -15.64
C LEU A 94 -11.13 1.75 -15.81
N LYS A 95 -11.04 2.80 -16.63
CA LYS A 95 -12.17 3.70 -16.93
C LYS A 95 -13.37 2.96 -17.53
N LYS A 96 -13.12 2.00 -18.43
CA LYS A 96 -14.17 1.20 -19.06
C LYS A 96 -14.89 0.27 -18.07
N TYR A 97 -14.20 -0.21 -17.05
CA TYR A 97 -14.71 -1.20 -16.10
C TYR A 97 -14.98 -0.63 -14.70
N ALA A 98 -14.90 0.69 -14.52
CA ALA A 98 -14.92 1.31 -13.19
C ALA A 98 -16.19 1.01 -12.38
N ASN A 99 -17.33 0.85 -13.05
CA ASN A 99 -18.62 0.58 -12.39
C ASN A 99 -18.87 -0.91 -12.09
N LYS A 100 -17.85 -1.78 -12.20
CA LYS A 100 -18.00 -3.24 -12.08
C LYS A 100 -17.20 -3.86 -10.93
N ALA A 101 -16.36 -3.07 -10.28
CA ALA A 101 -15.57 -3.47 -9.13
C ALA A 101 -15.39 -2.28 -8.20
N THR A 102 -15.15 -2.59 -6.93
CA THR A 102 -14.81 -1.56 -5.96
C THR A 102 -13.39 -1.10 -6.20
N ILE A 103 -13.19 0.18 -6.45
CA ILE A 103 -11.88 0.77 -6.70
C ILE A 103 -11.34 1.37 -5.41
N PHE A 104 -10.21 0.84 -4.94
CA PHE A 104 -9.37 1.45 -3.93
C PHE A 104 -8.18 2.10 -4.64
N CYS A 105 -7.87 3.35 -4.34
CA CYS A 105 -6.64 3.97 -4.81
C CYS A 105 -5.78 4.47 -3.66
N ALA A 106 -4.47 4.46 -3.88
CA ALA A 106 -3.56 5.20 -3.03
C ALA A 106 -3.81 6.71 -3.16
N ASP A 107 -3.58 7.44 -2.08
CA ASP A 107 -3.52 8.91 -2.04
C ASP A 107 -2.76 9.52 -3.23
N SER A 108 -1.61 8.97 -3.57
CA SER A 108 -0.77 9.41 -4.70
C SER A 108 -1.36 9.08 -6.08
N SER A 109 -2.22 8.07 -6.17
CA SER A 109 -2.95 7.72 -7.40
C SER A 109 -4.22 8.55 -7.58
N TYR A 110 -4.73 9.16 -6.50
CA TYR A 110 -5.99 9.90 -6.52
C TYR A 110 -6.00 11.08 -7.52
N PRO A 111 -5.00 12.00 -7.53
CA PRO A 111 -4.95 13.06 -8.53
C PRO A 111 -4.86 12.54 -9.97
N ILE A 112 -4.18 11.41 -10.19
CA ILE A 112 -4.07 10.77 -11.50
C ILE A 112 -5.45 10.26 -11.95
N LEU A 113 -6.15 9.53 -11.08
CA LEU A 113 -7.48 9.02 -11.41
C LEU A 113 -8.48 10.16 -11.67
N ALA A 114 -8.44 11.24 -10.88
CA ALA A 114 -9.25 12.43 -11.09
C ALA A 114 -8.99 13.07 -12.46
N LYS A 115 -7.71 13.26 -12.84
CA LYS A 115 -7.30 13.79 -14.15
C LYS A 115 -7.84 12.97 -15.32
N HIS A 116 -7.95 11.65 -15.15
CA HIS A 116 -8.46 10.73 -16.17
C HIS A 116 -9.97 10.48 -16.08
N GLY A 117 -10.66 11.12 -15.13
CA GLY A 117 -12.10 10.98 -14.92
C GLY A 117 -12.51 9.58 -14.50
N ILE A 118 -11.72 8.95 -13.62
CA ILE A 118 -11.99 7.63 -13.04
C ILE A 118 -12.26 7.83 -11.55
N LYS A 119 -13.50 7.69 -11.11
CA LYS A 119 -13.86 7.90 -9.71
C LYS A 119 -13.56 6.65 -8.87
N PRO A 120 -12.67 6.70 -7.87
CA PRO A 120 -12.49 5.58 -6.95
C PRO A 120 -13.64 5.54 -5.93
N ASP A 121 -13.92 4.36 -5.38
CA ASP A 121 -14.83 4.22 -4.24
C ASP A 121 -14.13 4.58 -2.93
N TYR A 122 -12.84 4.25 -2.84
CA TYR A 122 -12.01 4.46 -1.66
C TYR A 122 -10.68 5.12 -2.01
N VAL A 123 -10.30 6.13 -1.25
CA VAL A 123 -8.95 6.72 -1.28
C VAL A 123 -8.30 6.45 0.06
N CYS A 124 -7.14 5.79 0.06
CA CYS A 124 -6.42 5.42 1.29
C CYS A 124 -5.18 6.30 1.48
N MET A 125 -4.93 6.76 2.72
CA MET A 125 -3.72 7.50 3.08
C MET A 125 -3.13 6.95 4.37
N LEU A 126 -1.83 6.65 4.34
CA LEU A 126 -1.09 6.05 5.45
C LEU A 126 0.04 6.94 5.97
N GLU A 127 0.66 7.71 5.08
CA GLU A 127 1.89 8.44 5.35
C GLU A 127 1.64 9.77 6.07
N ARG A 128 2.62 10.17 6.90
CA ARG A 128 2.47 11.28 7.84
C ARG A 128 3.28 12.54 7.48
N THR A 129 3.83 12.56 6.28
CA THR A 129 4.63 13.66 5.76
C THR A 129 3.74 14.77 5.19
N GLU A 130 4.26 15.99 5.15
CA GLU A 130 3.56 17.12 4.52
C GLU A 130 3.34 16.89 3.03
N ILE A 131 4.34 16.38 2.31
CA ILE A 131 4.26 16.14 0.85
C ILE A 131 3.15 15.15 0.47
N THR A 132 2.85 14.17 1.32
CA THR A 132 1.75 13.23 1.07
C THR A 132 0.38 13.87 1.33
N ALA A 133 0.28 14.84 2.24
CA ALA A 133 -0.97 15.59 2.44
C ALA A 133 -1.35 16.43 1.22
N GLU A 134 -0.36 16.89 0.44
CA GLU A 134 -0.61 17.69 -0.77
C GLU A 134 -1.36 16.92 -1.88
N PHE A 135 -1.44 15.60 -1.81
CA PHE A 135 -2.33 14.83 -2.71
C PHE A 135 -3.81 15.13 -2.48
N PHE A 136 -4.17 15.67 -1.32
CA PHE A 136 -5.50 16.17 -1.03
C PHE A 136 -5.61 17.68 -1.20
N ASN A 137 -4.56 18.41 -1.60
CA ASN A 137 -4.64 19.84 -1.87
C ASN A 137 -5.09 20.14 -3.32
N HIS A 138 -6.25 19.61 -3.70
CA HIS A 138 -6.88 19.80 -5.00
C HIS A 138 -8.37 20.07 -4.83
N ASP A 139 -8.99 20.84 -5.69
CA ASP A 139 -10.45 20.94 -5.74
C ASP A 139 -10.96 20.27 -7.02
N PHE A 140 -11.55 19.08 -6.88
CA PHE A 140 -12.17 18.36 -7.99
C PHE A 140 -13.71 18.50 -7.98
N GLY A 141 -14.27 19.32 -7.07
CA GLY A 141 -15.70 19.58 -6.95
C GLY A 141 -16.55 18.31 -6.86
N GLU A 142 -17.57 18.21 -7.72
CA GLU A 142 -18.52 17.09 -7.76
C GLU A 142 -17.89 15.72 -8.00
N PHE A 143 -16.64 15.66 -8.47
CA PHE A 143 -15.92 14.40 -8.63
C PHE A 143 -15.76 13.66 -7.28
N ASP A 144 -15.56 14.40 -6.19
CA ASP A 144 -15.30 13.84 -4.86
C ASP A 144 -16.57 13.24 -4.23
N ASN A 145 -17.74 13.51 -4.82
CA ASN A 145 -19.02 13.06 -4.29
C ASN A 145 -19.14 11.52 -4.32
N GLY A 146 -19.32 10.97 -3.12
CA GLY A 146 -19.47 9.55 -2.87
C GLY A 146 -18.16 8.80 -2.62
N ILE A 147 -16.99 9.43 -2.84
CA ILE A 147 -15.69 8.84 -2.52
C ILE A 147 -15.55 8.74 -1.00
N CYS A 148 -15.13 7.57 -0.49
CA CYS A 148 -14.86 7.36 0.92
C CYS A 148 -13.36 7.41 1.21
N PHE A 149 -12.92 8.42 1.97
CA PHE A 149 -11.50 8.57 2.30
C PHE A 149 -11.17 7.82 3.60
N ILE A 150 -10.23 6.89 3.54
CA ILE A 150 -9.81 6.08 4.70
C ILE A 150 -8.40 6.50 5.10
N ILE A 151 -8.31 7.17 6.25
CA ILE A 151 -7.13 7.95 6.61
C ILE A 151 -6.54 7.44 7.91
N LYS A 152 -5.24 7.17 7.95
CA LYS A 152 -4.58 6.80 9.20
C LYS A 152 -4.59 7.97 10.19
N SER A 153 -4.80 7.70 11.47
CA SER A 153 -4.95 8.73 12.50
C SER A 153 -3.71 9.61 12.73
N ILE A 154 -2.55 9.16 12.27
CA ILE A 154 -1.28 9.88 12.41
C ILE A 154 -0.89 10.67 11.15
N VAL A 155 -1.75 10.79 10.13
CA VAL A 155 -1.37 11.54 8.93
C VAL A 155 -1.09 13.02 9.25
N HIS A 156 -0.40 13.71 8.34
CA HIS A 156 -0.16 15.13 8.50
C HIS A 156 -1.49 15.91 8.59
N PRO A 157 -1.67 16.86 9.55
CA PRO A 157 -2.93 17.55 9.79
C PRO A 157 -3.49 18.30 8.57
N ASN A 158 -2.61 18.75 7.66
CA ASN A 158 -3.05 19.38 6.41
C ASN A 158 -3.96 18.46 5.59
N ALA A 159 -3.71 17.14 5.58
CA ALA A 159 -4.55 16.19 4.85
C ALA A 159 -6.01 16.26 5.33
N ILE A 160 -6.21 16.30 6.64
CA ILE A 160 -7.53 16.41 7.25
C ILE A 160 -8.13 17.79 6.99
N ASN A 161 -7.35 18.87 7.15
CA ASN A 161 -7.79 20.24 6.85
C ASN A 161 -8.24 20.41 5.39
N TYR A 162 -7.57 19.76 4.44
CA TYR A 162 -8.00 19.77 3.04
C TYR A 162 -9.28 18.96 2.85
N LEU A 163 -9.40 17.77 3.45
CA LEU A 163 -10.61 16.93 3.32
C LEU A 163 -11.85 17.60 3.90
N THR A 164 -11.78 18.20 5.10
CA THR A 164 -12.92 18.85 5.76
C THR A 164 -13.48 20.05 4.98
N LYS A 165 -12.72 20.58 4.00
CA LYS A 165 -13.19 21.64 3.10
C LYS A 165 -13.97 21.10 1.90
N LYS A 166 -13.90 19.79 1.64
CA LYS A 166 -14.45 19.14 0.45
C LYS A 166 -15.57 18.16 0.77
N THR A 167 -15.41 17.38 1.83
CA THR A 167 -16.30 16.26 2.14
C THR A 167 -16.24 15.87 3.61
N ASP A 168 -17.37 15.39 4.13
CA ASP A 168 -17.47 14.74 5.44
C ASP A 168 -17.40 13.20 5.31
N ASN A 169 -17.26 12.66 4.10
CA ASN A 169 -17.23 11.21 3.85
C ASN A 169 -15.82 10.63 4.01
N PHE A 170 -15.23 10.83 5.18
CA PHE A 170 -13.96 10.22 5.53
C PHE A 170 -14.01 9.52 6.90
N THR A 171 -13.21 8.48 7.04
CA THR A 171 -13.04 7.72 8.28
C THR A 171 -11.59 7.73 8.68
N ILE A 172 -11.31 8.24 9.88
CA ILE A 172 -9.98 8.19 10.47
C ILE A 172 -9.84 6.88 11.25
N VAL A 173 -8.83 6.08 10.88
CA VAL A 173 -8.56 4.76 11.44
C VAL A 173 -7.26 4.73 12.22
N SER A 174 -7.21 3.99 13.32
CA SER A 174 -6.02 3.88 14.17
C SER A 174 -5.41 2.48 14.12
N THR A 175 -4.09 2.41 14.22
CA THR A 175 -3.36 1.15 14.46
C THR A 175 -3.26 0.86 15.95
N TYR A 176 -2.80 -0.34 16.29
CA TYR A 176 -2.42 -0.69 17.66
C TYR A 176 -1.11 0.00 18.04
N ALA A 177 -1.19 0.99 18.92
CA ALA A 177 -0.04 1.65 19.53
C ALA A 177 -0.36 1.95 21.00
N SER A 178 0.63 1.79 21.88
CA SER A 178 0.42 1.90 23.34
C SER A 178 -0.25 3.20 23.76
N PHE A 179 0.13 4.33 23.14
CA PHE A 179 -0.48 5.63 23.45
C PHE A 179 -1.94 5.74 22.98
N ILE A 180 -2.28 5.19 21.81
CA ILE A 180 -3.67 5.20 21.29
C ILE A 180 -4.55 4.28 22.15
N GLN A 181 -4.03 3.13 22.56
CA GLN A 181 -4.74 2.20 23.44
C GLN A 181 -4.98 2.81 24.83
N TYR A 182 -4.04 3.62 25.33
CA TYR A 182 -4.22 4.33 26.60
C TYR A 182 -5.44 5.26 26.61
N LEU A 183 -5.82 5.81 25.45
CA LEU A 183 -6.99 6.67 25.30
C LEU A 183 -8.34 5.91 25.32
N LYS A 184 -8.31 4.57 25.29
CA LYS A 184 -9.51 3.70 25.37
C LYS A 184 -10.59 4.02 24.34
N LEU A 185 -10.19 4.31 23.10
CA LEU A 185 -11.08 4.62 21.98
C LEU A 185 -11.57 3.35 21.25
N ASP A 186 -11.78 2.26 21.99
CA ASP A 186 -12.13 0.93 21.45
C ASP A 186 -13.41 0.93 20.59
N TYR A 187 -14.31 1.90 20.83
CA TYR A 187 -15.50 2.11 20.00
C TYR A 187 -15.14 2.30 18.53
N PHE A 188 -14.14 3.14 18.24
CA PHE A 188 -13.75 3.52 16.87
C PHE A 188 -13.07 2.38 16.11
N GLY A 189 -12.60 1.35 16.83
CA GLY A 189 -11.93 0.19 16.26
C GLY A 189 -10.46 0.46 15.94
N TYR A 190 -9.72 -0.64 15.76
CA TYR A 190 -8.33 -0.63 15.35
C TYR A 190 -8.19 -1.39 14.04
N PHE A 191 -7.29 -0.91 13.19
CA PHE A 191 -7.01 -1.48 11.89
C PHE A 191 -5.49 -1.60 11.74
N ASN A 192 -5.00 -2.83 11.63
CA ASN A 192 -3.61 -3.05 11.24
C ASN A 192 -3.53 -2.86 9.72
N MET A 193 -2.76 -1.88 9.26
CA MET A 193 -2.78 -1.36 7.88
C MET A 193 -1.56 -1.81 7.04
N GLY A 194 -0.66 -2.59 7.62
CA GLY A 194 0.58 -2.99 6.94
C GLY A 194 1.56 -1.83 6.76
N PHE A 195 2.45 -1.97 5.77
CA PHE A 195 3.62 -1.08 5.61
C PHE A 195 3.50 -0.07 4.47
N SER A 196 2.44 -0.15 3.66
CA SER A 196 2.19 0.83 2.60
C SER A 196 0.69 0.99 2.36
N VAL A 197 0.29 2.03 1.63
CA VAL A 197 -1.11 2.29 1.28
C VAL A 197 -1.75 1.11 0.53
N ALA A 198 -0.98 0.38 -0.28
CA ALA A 198 -1.46 -0.81 -0.97
C ALA A 198 -1.77 -1.97 -0.01
N HIS A 199 -0.98 -2.15 1.05
CA HIS A 199 -1.29 -3.13 2.10
C HIS A 199 -2.58 -2.73 2.83
N MET A 200 -2.73 -1.45 3.14
CA MET A 200 -3.94 -0.92 3.77
C MET A 200 -5.18 -1.19 2.93
N ALA A 201 -5.13 -0.89 1.63
CA ALA A 201 -6.21 -1.18 0.70
C ALA A 201 -6.49 -2.69 0.59
N CYS A 202 -5.45 -3.52 0.54
CA CYS A 202 -5.57 -4.98 0.52
C CYS A 202 -6.31 -5.51 1.75
N TYR A 203 -5.86 -5.14 2.96
CA TYR A 203 -6.50 -5.59 4.18
C TYR A 203 -7.92 -5.05 4.34
N LEU A 204 -8.17 -3.81 3.93
CA LEU A 204 -9.52 -3.25 3.95
C LEU A 204 -10.45 -4.04 3.00
N SER A 205 -9.98 -4.37 1.79
CA SER A 205 -10.76 -5.18 0.85
C SER A 205 -11.09 -6.57 1.41
N LEU A 206 -10.18 -7.19 2.17
CA LEU A 206 -10.44 -8.45 2.88
C LEU A 206 -11.49 -8.29 3.99
N HIS A 207 -11.39 -7.23 4.80
CA HIS A 207 -12.38 -6.96 5.86
C HIS A 207 -13.77 -6.64 5.32
N LEU A 208 -13.84 -6.08 4.11
CA LEU A 208 -15.07 -5.85 3.35
C LEU A 208 -15.57 -7.10 2.61
N ASN A 209 -14.84 -8.22 2.71
CA ASN A 209 -15.20 -9.54 2.19
C ASN A 209 -15.20 -9.67 0.66
N HIS A 210 -14.28 -8.98 -0.02
CA HIS A 210 -14.07 -9.18 -1.45
C HIS A 210 -13.47 -10.57 -1.71
N LYS A 211 -13.97 -11.24 -2.75
CA LYS A 211 -13.52 -12.57 -3.21
C LYS A 211 -12.34 -12.48 -4.17
N ASN A 212 -12.24 -11.41 -4.94
CA ASN A 212 -11.13 -11.16 -5.84
C ASN A 212 -10.47 -9.83 -5.51
N ILE A 213 -9.15 -9.82 -5.39
CA ILE A 213 -8.34 -8.61 -5.20
C ILE A 213 -7.39 -8.50 -6.38
N ILE A 214 -7.46 -7.40 -7.12
CA ILE A 214 -6.68 -7.16 -8.33
C ILE A 214 -5.74 -5.98 -8.08
N PHE A 215 -4.43 -6.18 -8.22
CA PHE A 215 -3.46 -5.09 -8.16
C PHE A 215 -3.14 -4.54 -9.55
N ILE A 216 -3.21 -3.22 -9.70
CA ILE A 216 -2.68 -2.48 -10.85
C ILE A 216 -1.81 -1.31 -10.38
N GLY A 217 -0.75 -0.98 -11.14
CA GLY A 217 0.25 0.00 -10.72
C GLY A 217 1.03 -0.35 -9.45
N GLN A 218 0.88 -1.56 -8.89
CA GLN A 218 1.67 -2.07 -7.77
C GLN A 218 3.01 -2.64 -8.27
N ASP A 219 3.84 -1.78 -8.87
CA ASP A 219 5.02 -2.25 -9.61
C ASP A 219 6.16 -2.68 -8.70
N LEU A 220 6.40 -1.93 -7.62
CA LEU A 220 7.54 -2.17 -6.71
C LEU A 220 8.88 -2.27 -7.46
N ALA A 221 8.97 -1.58 -8.60
CA ALA A 221 10.07 -1.62 -9.52
C ALA A 221 10.08 -0.34 -10.37
N TYR A 222 11.27 0.02 -10.86
CA TYR A 222 11.42 1.13 -11.80
C TYR A 222 11.00 0.69 -13.20
N ALA A 223 10.46 1.62 -13.98
CA ALA A 223 10.28 1.41 -15.41
C ALA A 223 11.63 1.27 -16.14
N GLU A 224 11.62 0.79 -17.38
CA GLU A 224 12.83 0.64 -18.20
C GLU A 224 13.60 1.96 -18.38
N ASN A 225 12.87 3.08 -18.47
CA ASN A 225 13.45 4.43 -18.55
C ASN A 225 13.97 4.96 -17.20
N GLY A 226 13.85 4.19 -16.12
CA GLY A 226 14.29 4.53 -14.77
C GLY A 226 13.26 5.31 -13.93
N ASN A 227 12.06 5.59 -14.45
CA ASN A 227 11.02 6.28 -13.68
C ASN A 227 10.55 5.42 -12.49
N SER A 228 10.30 6.07 -11.36
CA SER A 228 9.72 5.44 -10.17
C SER A 228 8.20 5.57 -10.09
N HIS A 229 7.62 6.50 -10.84
CA HIS A 229 6.19 6.79 -10.88
C HIS A 229 5.71 7.05 -12.32
N PRO A 230 4.38 7.07 -12.56
CA PRO A 230 3.79 7.56 -13.80
C PRO A 230 4.18 9.00 -14.14
N ASP A 231 4.13 9.33 -15.44
CA ASP A 231 4.39 10.70 -15.93
C ASP A 231 3.42 11.73 -15.33
N ASP A 232 2.20 11.32 -14.99
CA ASP A 232 1.17 12.17 -14.39
C ASP A 232 1.31 12.33 -12.86
N TYR A 233 2.36 11.76 -12.24
CA TYR A 233 2.57 11.90 -10.80
C TYR A 233 2.94 13.33 -10.42
N GLN A 234 2.25 13.87 -9.41
CA GLN A 234 2.33 15.29 -9.01
C GLN A 234 3.75 15.73 -8.62
N ASN A 235 4.56 14.83 -8.03
CA ASN A 235 5.92 15.14 -7.59
C ASN A 235 7.00 14.76 -8.62
N SER A 236 6.62 14.53 -9.88
CA SER A 236 7.42 14.05 -11.02
C SER A 236 7.72 12.55 -11.06
N ALA A 237 7.73 11.98 -12.27
CA ALA A 237 7.93 10.55 -12.52
C ALA A 237 9.23 9.96 -11.95
N ASN A 238 10.24 10.80 -11.69
CA ASN A 238 11.55 10.39 -11.19
C ASN A 238 11.79 10.74 -9.70
N TYR A 239 10.75 11.13 -8.97
CA TYR A 239 10.81 11.58 -7.57
C TYR A 239 11.69 10.69 -6.66
N GLU A 240 11.60 9.37 -6.80
CA GLU A 240 12.35 8.38 -6.00
C GLU A 240 13.44 7.64 -6.81
N SER A 241 13.65 8.01 -8.08
CA SER A 241 14.52 7.25 -8.99
C SER A 241 15.98 7.20 -8.55
N GLN A 242 16.45 8.18 -7.78
CA GLN A 242 17.83 8.26 -7.30
C GLN A 242 17.94 8.25 -5.77
N MET A 243 16.83 8.03 -5.06
CA MET A 243 16.79 8.10 -3.60
C MET A 243 17.50 6.90 -2.93
N TYR A 244 17.53 5.77 -3.64
CA TYR A 244 18.06 4.51 -3.13
C TYR A 244 18.94 3.81 -4.15
N GLU A 245 19.85 2.96 -3.66
CA GLU A 245 20.63 2.06 -4.51
C GLU A 245 19.71 1.09 -5.26
N HIS A 246 19.96 0.96 -6.57
CA HIS A 246 19.22 0.05 -7.43
C HIS A 246 19.71 -1.38 -7.23
N ILE A 247 18.77 -2.27 -6.95
CA ILE A 247 18.99 -3.72 -6.86
C ILE A 247 18.05 -4.44 -7.82
N LEU A 248 18.31 -5.72 -8.08
CA LEU A 248 17.50 -6.52 -9.00
C LEU A 248 16.54 -7.45 -8.23
N THR A 249 15.34 -7.60 -8.78
CA THR A 249 14.33 -8.58 -8.36
C THR A 249 13.75 -9.28 -9.58
N GLU A 250 12.97 -10.34 -9.38
CA GLU A 250 12.25 -11.00 -10.46
C GLU A 250 11.16 -10.08 -11.02
N ALA A 251 11.17 -9.91 -12.34
CA ALA A 251 10.13 -9.22 -13.05
C ALA A 251 8.89 -10.10 -13.16
N TYR A 252 7.73 -9.46 -13.35
CA TYR A 252 6.47 -10.11 -13.71
C TYR A 252 6.69 -11.24 -14.73
N GLY A 253 6.10 -12.42 -14.48
CA GLY A 253 6.28 -13.60 -15.33
C GLY A 253 7.52 -14.45 -15.02
N GLY A 254 8.40 -13.99 -14.12
CA GLY A 254 9.47 -14.79 -13.52
C GLY A 254 10.68 -15.13 -14.41
N LYS A 255 10.75 -14.58 -15.63
CA LYS A 255 11.84 -14.88 -16.58
C LYS A 255 12.97 -13.86 -16.56
N GLU A 256 12.63 -12.61 -16.28
CA GLU A 256 13.56 -11.49 -16.35
C GLU A 256 13.82 -10.89 -14.97
N LYS A 257 14.81 -10.01 -14.88
CA LYS A 257 15.09 -9.23 -13.67
C LYS A 257 14.78 -7.76 -13.94
N ILE A 258 14.23 -7.09 -12.95
CA ILE A 258 13.87 -5.67 -13.00
C ILE A 258 14.52 -4.91 -11.84
N LYS A 259 14.81 -3.63 -12.06
CA LYS A 259 15.39 -2.76 -11.04
C LYS A 259 14.34 -2.38 -9.99
N THR A 260 14.75 -2.41 -8.73
CA THR A 260 13.95 -2.03 -7.56
C THR A 260 14.90 -1.47 -6.48
N HIS A 261 14.40 -1.21 -5.28
CA HIS A 261 15.22 -0.88 -4.11
C HIS A 261 14.72 -1.62 -2.85
N HIS A 262 15.51 -1.52 -1.78
CA HIS A 262 15.31 -2.34 -0.58
C HIS A 262 13.96 -2.08 0.14
N VAL A 263 13.40 -0.87 0.10
CA VAL A 263 12.10 -0.57 0.71
C VAL A 263 10.96 -1.22 -0.10
N TRP A 264 10.97 -1.11 -1.43
CA TRP A 264 10.00 -1.82 -2.26
C TRP A 264 10.12 -3.34 -2.14
N LEU A 265 11.33 -3.89 -1.97
CA LEU A 265 11.49 -5.31 -1.65
C LEU A 265 10.90 -5.68 -0.29
N MET A 266 11.01 -4.80 0.72
CA MET A 266 10.35 -5.01 2.00
C MET A 266 8.83 -5.03 1.82
N PHE A 267 8.25 -4.08 1.08
CA PHE A 267 6.82 -4.07 0.78
C PHE A 267 6.38 -5.32 0.02
N LYS A 268 7.12 -5.70 -1.02
CA LYS A 268 6.90 -6.93 -1.79
C LYS A 268 6.85 -8.15 -0.88
N ARG A 269 7.88 -8.35 -0.04
CA ARG A 269 7.99 -9.52 0.84
C ARG A 269 6.86 -9.59 1.87
N ASN A 270 6.43 -8.45 2.42
CA ASN A 270 5.29 -8.43 3.33
C ASN A 270 4.00 -8.79 2.59
N LEU A 271 3.76 -8.21 1.42
CA LEU A 271 2.62 -8.56 0.58
C LEU A 271 2.61 -10.05 0.21
N GLU A 272 3.76 -10.65 -0.11
CA GLU A 272 3.88 -12.09 -0.37
C GLU A 272 3.52 -12.94 0.86
N GLN A 273 3.96 -12.54 2.05
CA GLN A 273 3.56 -13.21 3.30
C GLN A 273 2.05 -13.09 3.55
N ASP A 274 1.47 -11.95 3.23
CA ASP A 274 0.03 -11.74 3.38
C ASP A 274 -0.75 -12.58 2.38
N VAL A 275 -0.34 -12.62 1.11
CA VAL A 275 -0.94 -13.48 0.09
C VAL A 275 -0.88 -14.94 0.48
N GLN A 276 0.25 -15.41 1.03
CA GLN A 276 0.34 -16.79 1.55
C GLN A 276 -0.68 -17.05 2.67
N LYS A 277 -0.87 -16.12 3.61
CA LYS A 277 -1.88 -16.26 4.67
C LYS A 277 -3.29 -16.22 4.11
N ILE A 278 -3.58 -15.29 3.19
CA ILE A 278 -4.87 -15.16 2.52
C ILE A 278 -5.22 -16.48 1.85
N GLN A 279 -4.33 -17.03 1.03
CA GLN A 279 -4.57 -18.29 0.31
C GLN A 279 -4.70 -19.51 1.22
N LYS A 280 -4.04 -19.49 2.39
CA LYS A 280 -4.10 -20.58 3.35
C LYS A 280 -5.40 -20.57 4.17
N TYR A 281 -5.94 -19.40 4.48
CA TYR A 281 -7.03 -19.25 5.46
C TYR A 281 -8.34 -18.69 4.89
N LEU A 282 -8.30 -18.10 3.69
CA LEU A 282 -9.45 -17.46 3.03
C LEU A 282 -9.59 -18.01 1.59
N ASP A 283 -10.79 -17.94 1.03
CA ASP A 283 -11.02 -18.29 -0.38
C ASP A 283 -10.80 -17.12 -1.34
N THR A 284 -10.30 -15.99 -0.84
CA THR A 284 -10.00 -14.81 -1.65
C THR A 284 -8.84 -15.09 -2.61
N LYS A 285 -9.02 -14.76 -3.90
CA LYS A 285 -7.96 -14.81 -4.91
C LYS A 285 -7.31 -13.44 -5.06
N VAL A 286 -5.99 -13.44 -5.12
CA VAL A 286 -5.18 -12.21 -5.28
C VAL A 286 -4.48 -12.27 -6.63
N TYR A 287 -4.75 -11.28 -7.46
CA TYR A 287 -4.23 -11.17 -8.82
C TYR A 287 -3.20 -10.05 -8.91
N ASN A 288 -2.06 -10.37 -9.50
CA ASN A 288 -1.10 -9.36 -9.92
C ASN A 288 -1.33 -9.04 -11.40
N CYS A 289 -1.82 -7.84 -11.68
CA CYS A 289 -2.05 -7.32 -13.04
C CYS A 289 -1.08 -6.19 -13.40
N THR A 290 0.08 -6.14 -12.74
CA THR A 290 1.13 -5.14 -12.96
C THR A 290 2.17 -5.64 -13.95
N GLU A 291 1.74 -5.82 -15.20
CA GLU A 291 2.67 -6.15 -16.29
C GLU A 291 3.79 -5.08 -16.31
N GLY A 292 5.07 -5.45 -16.23
CA GLY A 292 6.18 -4.49 -16.13
C GLY A 292 6.59 -4.10 -14.71
N GLY A 293 5.93 -4.63 -13.68
CA GLY A 293 6.38 -4.57 -12.29
C GLY A 293 7.24 -5.77 -11.87
N ALA A 294 7.55 -5.82 -10.57
CA ALA A 294 8.12 -6.99 -9.93
C ALA A 294 7.08 -8.12 -9.83
N ARG A 295 7.53 -9.36 -9.97
CA ARG A 295 6.75 -10.55 -9.62
C ARG A 295 6.43 -10.51 -8.13
N ILE A 296 5.20 -10.78 -7.74
CA ILE A 296 4.78 -10.90 -6.33
C ILE A 296 4.38 -12.36 -6.10
N GLU A 297 5.25 -13.12 -5.45
CA GLU A 297 5.09 -14.56 -5.25
C GLU A 297 3.80 -14.91 -4.49
N GLY A 298 3.17 -16.01 -4.90
CA GLY A 298 1.85 -16.40 -4.41
C GLY A 298 0.70 -15.76 -5.17
N THR A 299 0.83 -14.56 -5.74
CA THR A 299 -0.27 -13.97 -6.53
C THR A 299 -0.51 -14.71 -7.85
N ILE A 300 -1.72 -14.60 -8.39
CA ILE A 300 -2.05 -15.09 -9.72
C ILE A 300 -1.70 -13.99 -10.74
N GLU A 301 -0.64 -14.19 -11.51
CA GLU A 301 -0.25 -13.26 -12.57
C GLU A 301 -1.18 -13.40 -13.78
N LYS A 302 -1.93 -12.34 -14.09
CA LYS A 302 -2.78 -12.22 -15.29
C LYS A 302 -2.71 -10.81 -15.87
N PRO A 303 -2.83 -10.62 -17.20
CA PRO A 303 -3.02 -9.29 -17.77
C PRO A 303 -4.27 -8.62 -17.21
N PHE A 304 -4.27 -7.30 -17.05
CA PHE A 304 -5.43 -6.59 -16.49
C PHE A 304 -6.69 -6.79 -17.33
N LEU A 305 -6.54 -6.83 -18.67
CA LEU A 305 -7.66 -7.12 -19.59
C LEU A 305 -8.32 -8.46 -19.29
N TRP A 306 -7.53 -9.49 -19.02
CA TRP A 306 -8.06 -10.80 -18.65
C TRP A 306 -8.88 -10.71 -17.37
N ALA A 307 -8.39 -10.01 -16.35
CA ALA A 307 -9.12 -9.84 -15.09
C ALA A 307 -10.44 -9.08 -15.31
N CYS A 308 -10.43 -8.02 -16.12
CA CYS A 308 -11.64 -7.30 -16.49
C CYS A 308 -12.67 -8.19 -17.21
N GLU A 309 -12.25 -8.98 -18.18
CA GLU A 309 -13.17 -9.82 -18.98
C GLU A 309 -13.71 -11.04 -18.22
N ASN A 310 -12.95 -11.56 -17.24
CA ASN A 310 -13.28 -12.81 -16.56
C ASN A 310 -13.83 -12.62 -15.14
N LEU A 311 -13.57 -11.47 -14.49
CA LEU A 311 -13.97 -11.21 -13.11
C LEU A 311 -14.96 -10.05 -12.95
N LEU A 312 -15.16 -9.24 -14.00
CA LEU A 312 -16.01 -8.04 -13.98
C LEU A 312 -17.18 -8.18 -14.98
N ASP A 313 -17.93 -9.27 -14.86
CA ASP A 313 -19.05 -9.59 -15.73
C ASP A 313 -20.33 -8.78 -15.40
N LYS A 314 -20.51 -8.40 -14.14
CA LYS A 314 -21.69 -7.68 -13.62
C LYS A 314 -21.35 -6.25 -13.22
N ASP A 315 -22.32 -5.35 -13.41
CA ASP A 315 -22.25 -3.98 -12.89
C ASP A 315 -22.58 -3.97 -11.38
N LEU A 316 -22.01 -3.01 -10.65
CA LEU A 316 -22.28 -2.73 -9.24
C LEU A 316 -23.53 -1.85 -9.05
#